data_AF-A0A2V3HRR7-F1
#
_entry.id   AF-A0A2V3HRR7-F1
#
_cell.length_a   1.000
_cell.length_b   1.000
_cell.length_c   1.000
_cell.angle_alpha   90.00
_cell.angle_beta   90.00
_cell.angle_gamma   90.00
#
_symmetry.space_group_name_H-M   'P 1'
#
loop_
_entity.id
_entity.type
_entity.pdbx_description
1 polymer ?
#
loop_
_entity_poly.entity_id
_entity_poly.type
_entity_poly.pdbx_seq_one_letter_code
_entity_poly.pdbx_strand_id
1 'polypeptide(L)'
;MSGVRRAMQEMGLAICCLVCDAPDDSSSPRCRTCIGNHRDARDRLKQLPSERLASQWARELFQMNARPNAYEHDANHGIWMTTYARLLAGPPELHRKITQADVEAAFAASRAERDVNPMRDIANQSPWKDAPPSDEEVRRFEEQLPDDVEYPGGRPTVPSRVIPEVDRSSRSGEDHELGDRVLGAAAAQTAPSDLRDLTPELTAGERRLSRRRWKDLVDEIDALIEE
;
A
#
# COMPACT_ATOMS: atom_id res chain seq x y z
N MET A 1 19.41 19.97 14.57
CA MET A 1 19.54 19.25 15.86
C MET A 1 20.96 19.35 16.36
N SER A 2 21.16 19.66 17.66
CA SER A 2 22.50 19.70 18.28
C SER A 2 23.15 18.31 18.34
N GLY A 3 24.45 18.26 18.59
CA GLY A 3 25.23 17.01 18.67
C GLY A 3 24.77 16.02 19.74
N VAL A 4 24.29 16.45 20.91
CA VAL A 4 23.91 15.54 22.03
C VAL A 4 22.61 14.83 21.72
N ARG A 5 21.55 15.56 21.38
CA ARG A 5 20.29 14.96 20.90
C ARG A 5 20.50 14.10 19.65
N ARG A 6 21.38 14.51 18.73
CA ARG A 6 21.74 13.72 17.54
C ARG A 6 22.36 12.36 17.91
N ALA A 7 23.30 12.33 18.85
CA ALA A 7 23.93 11.06 19.27
C ALA A 7 22.91 10.06 19.84
N MET A 8 21.94 10.55 20.63
CA MET A 8 20.87 9.71 21.18
C MET A 8 19.87 9.29 20.09
N GLN A 9 19.61 10.14 19.10
CA GLN A 9 18.78 9.81 17.95
C GLN A 9 19.40 8.71 17.08
N GLU A 10 20.71 8.78 16.80
CA GLU A 10 21.43 7.74 16.05
C GLU A 10 21.40 6.38 16.78
N MET A 11 21.30 6.39 18.11
CA MET A 11 21.10 5.19 18.92
C MET A 11 19.64 4.75 19.07
N GLY A 12 18.66 5.48 18.51
CA GLY A 12 17.23 5.17 18.67
C GLY A 12 16.69 5.44 20.08
N LEU A 13 17.30 6.37 20.81
CA LEU A 13 16.95 6.72 22.19
C LEU A 13 16.71 8.23 22.36
N ALA A 14 16.37 8.92 21.26
CA ALA A 14 16.08 10.35 21.28
C ALA A 14 14.98 10.72 22.28
N ILE A 15 14.01 9.82 22.51
CA ILE A 15 12.93 10.04 23.47
C ILE A 15 13.44 10.28 24.89
N CYS A 16 14.53 9.61 25.30
CA CYS A 16 15.13 9.80 26.62
C CYS A 16 15.65 11.24 26.83
N CYS A 17 16.07 11.92 25.74
CA CYS A 17 16.45 13.33 25.80
C CYS A 17 15.26 14.27 25.83
N LEU A 18 14.12 13.89 25.24
CA LEU A 18 12.92 14.74 25.19
C LEU A 18 12.19 14.82 26.53
N VAL A 19 12.37 13.80 27.38
CA VAL A 19 11.87 13.79 28.76
C VAL A 19 12.85 14.50 29.72
N CYS A 20 14.04 14.85 29.26
CA CYS A 20 15.05 15.52 30.08
C CYS A 20 14.92 17.04 30.00
N ASP A 21 15.04 17.71 31.14
CA ASP A 21 15.05 19.16 31.31
C ASP A 21 16.41 19.82 31.03
N ALA A 22 17.45 19.02 30.77
CA ALA A 22 18.79 19.55 30.54
C ALA A 22 18.90 20.25 29.17
N PRO A 23 19.64 21.38 29.08
CA PRO A 23 19.93 22.00 27.80
C PRO A 23 20.76 21.06 26.92
N ASP A 24 20.54 21.16 25.61
CA ASP A 24 21.17 20.30 24.60
C ASP A 24 22.58 20.81 24.26
N ASP A 25 23.49 20.64 25.23
CA ASP A 25 24.88 21.05 25.15
C ASP A 25 25.83 19.86 25.42
N SER A 26 26.79 19.66 24.51
CA SER A 26 27.86 18.68 24.61
C SER A 26 28.78 18.84 25.81
N SER A 27 28.83 20.04 26.40
CA SER A 27 29.61 20.32 27.59
C SER A 27 28.95 19.78 28.87
N SER A 28 27.64 19.51 28.85
CA SER A 28 26.85 19.10 30.02
C SER A 28 27.31 17.74 30.58
N PRO A 29 27.79 17.68 31.84
CA PRO A 29 28.22 16.42 32.45
C PRO A 29 27.05 15.44 32.62
N ARG A 30 25.83 15.94 32.86
CA ARG A 30 24.62 15.10 32.96
C ARG A 30 24.31 14.40 31.65
N CYS A 31 24.38 15.13 30.53
CA CYS A 31 24.17 14.57 29.20
C CYS A 31 25.24 13.53 28.85
N ARG A 32 26.50 13.79 29.19
CA ARG A 32 27.61 12.84 28.97
C ARG A 32 27.41 11.53 29.71
N THR A 33 27.03 11.59 30.98
CA THR A 33 26.73 10.39 31.79
C THR A 33 25.52 9.63 31.25
N CYS A 34 24.44 10.34 30.89
CA CYS A 34 23.23 9.72 30.33
C CYS A 34 23.54 8.96 29.03
N ILE A 35 24.25 9.60 28.09
CA ILE A 35 24.66 8.98 26.82
C ILE A 35 25.56 7.77 27.07
N GLY A 36 26.52 7.88 27.99
CA GLY A 36 27.42 6.78 28.37
C GLY A 36 26.64 5.56 28.89
N ASN A 37 25.73 5.78 29.83
CA ASN A 37 24.92 4.70 30.40
C ASN A 37 24.06 4.00 29.35
N HIS A 38 23.45 4.76 28.42
CA HIS A 38 22.65 4.17 27.34
C HIS A 38 23.49 3.38 26.34
N ARG A 39 24.69 3.87 26.01
CA ARG A 39 25.65 3.15 25.16
C ARG A 39 26.06 1.83 25.82
N ASP A 40 26.47 1.88 27.08
CA ASP A 40 26.90 0.71 27.83
C ASP A 40 25.76 -0.32 27.97
N ALA A 41 24.53 0.14 28.24
CA ALA A 41 23.36 -0.73 28.31
C ALA A 41 23.11 -1.44 26.97
N ARG A 42 23.20 -0.70 25.85
CA ARG A 42 23.04 -1.27 24.51
C ARG A 42 24.13 -2.29 24.19
N ASP A 43 25.38 -2.01 24.54
CA ASP A 43 26.50 -2.92 24.29
C ASP A 43 26.43 -4.18 25.16
N ARG A 44 26.03 -4.05 26.43
CA ARG A 44 25.73 -5.21 27.29
C ARG A 44 24.59 -6.05 26.72
N LEU A 45 23.53 -5.43 26.21
CA LEU A 45 22.39 -6.14 25.64
C LEU A 45 22.77 -6.98 24.41
N LYS A 46 23.73 -6.52 23.60
CA LYS A 46 24.28 -7.30 22.47
C LYS A 46 24.99 -8.57 22.93
N GLN A 47 25.63 -8.54 24.10
CA GLN A 47 26.38 -9.67 24.66
C GLN A 47 25.49 -10.70 25.36
N LEU A 48 24.25 -10.34 25.72
CA LEU A 48 23.34 -11.26 26.41
C LEU A 48 22.75 -12.31 25.45
N PRO A 49 22.54 -13.56 25.89
CA PRO A 49 21.91 -14.60 25.07
C PRO A 49 20.53 -14.18 24.56
N SER A 50 20.22 -14.45 23.29
CA SER A 50 18.91 -14.14 22.69
C SER A 50 17.77 -15.04 23.17
N GLU A 51 18.07 -16.21 23.72
CA GLU A 51 17.08 -17.18 24.19
C GLU A 51 16.42 -16.77 25.51
N ARG A 52 17.05 -15.87 26.28
CA ARG A 52 16.51 -15.41 27.55
C ARG A 52 15.38 -14.42 27.32
N LEU A 53 14.21 -14.69 27.90
CA LEU A 53 13.03 -13.83 27.80
C LEU A 53 13.35 -12.36 28.15
N ALA A 54 14.08 -12.12 29.25
CA ALA A 54 14.47 -10.78 29.65
C ALA A 54 15.30 -10.05 28.59
N SER A 55 16.15 -10.78 27.87
CA SER A 55 17.00 -10.24 26.80
C SER A 55 16.22 -10.02 25.50
N GLN A 56 15.19 -10.81 25.23
CA GLN A 56 14.27 -10.58 24.11
C GLN A 56 13.43 -9.33 24.38
N TRP A 57 12.81 -9.27 25.55
CA TRP A 57 11.99 -8.14 25.97
C TRP A 57 12.79 -6.83 26.00
N ALA A 58 14.02 -6.86 26.52
CA ALA A 58 14.87 -5.68 26.46
C ALA A 58 15.15 -5.21 25.02
N ARG A 59 15.39 -6.13 24.06
CA ARG A 59 15.59 -5.76 22.65
C ARG A 59 14.34 -5.16 22.03
N GLU A 60 13.17 -5.74 22.33
CA GLU A 60 11.87 -5.23 21.89
C GLU A 60 11.63 -3.81 22.40
N LEU A 61 11.88 -3.55 23.69
CA LEU A 61 11.80 -2.20 24.26
C LEU A 61 12.72 -1.20 23.55
N PHE A 62 13.96 -1.60 23.22
CA PHE A 62 14.87 -0.73 22.47
C PHE A 62 14.35 -0.45 21.05
N GLN A 63 13.72 -1.42 20.38
CA GLN A 63 13.11 -1.22 19.06
C GLN A 63 11.89 -0.30 19.12
N MET A 64 11.03 -0.49 20.12
CA MET A 64 9.89 0.36 20.41
C MET A 64 10.31 1.82 20.63
N ASN A 65 11.35 2.06 21.45
CA ASN A 65 11.87 3.42 21.67
C ASN A 65 12.52 4.03 20.42
N ALA A 66 13.13 3.21 19.56
CA ALA A 66 13.77 3.69 18.34
C ALA A 66 12.77 4.09 17.25
N ARG A 67 11.61 3.40 17.17
CA ARG A 67 10.57 3.62 16.16
C ARG A 67 9.17 3.54 16.76
N PRO A 68 8.81 4.45 17.68
CA PRO A 68 7.55 4.33 18.43
C PRO A 68 6.32 4.37 17.52
N ASN A 69 6.39 5.07 16.39
CA ASN A 69 5.32 5.10 15.39
C ASN A 69 4.95 3.72 14.82
N ALA A 70 5.89 2.76 14.80
CA ALA A 70 5.61 1.40 14.32
C ALA A 70 4.84 0.55 15.34
N TYR A 71 4.71 1.01 16.59
CA TYR A 71 4.15 0.26 17.71
C TYR A 71 2.98 0.99 18.39
N GLU A 72 2.38 2.00 17.74
CA GLU A 72 1.23 2.75 18.29
C GLU A 72 0.01 1.87 18.57
N HIS A 73 -0.11 0.75 17.85
CA HIS A 73 -1.18 -0.22 17.99
C HIS A 73 -0.85 -1.39 18.93
N ASP A 74 0.29 -1.35 19.63
CA ASP A 74 0.63 -2.39 20.61
C ASP A 74 -0.39 -2.40 21.76
N ALA A 75 -0.85 -3.60 22.15
CA ALA A 75 -1.93 -3.75 23.13
C ALA A 75 -1.59 -3.15 24.51
N ASN A 76 -0.31 -3.17 24.90
CA ASN A 76 0.13 -2.72 26.22
C ASN A 76 0.86 -1.37 26.15
N HIS A 77 1.71 -1.17 25.14
CA HIS A 77 2.60 -0.03 25.03
C HIS A 77 2.10 1.04 24.05
N GLY A 78 1.05 0.77 23.27
CA GLY A 78 0.58 1.64 22.19
C GLY A 78 0.28 3.07 22.62
N ILE A 79 -0.28 3.26 23.81
CA ILE A 79 -0.54 4.60 24.37
C ILE A 79 0.74 5.41 24.61
N TRP A 80 1.80 4.73 25.07
CA TRP A 80 3.11 5.34 25.29
C TRP A 80 3.82 5.58 23.96
N MET A 81 3.74 4.63 23.04
CA MET A 81 4.32 4.73 21.70
C MET A 81 3.72 5.89 20.91
N THR A 82 2.41 6.09 20.98
CA THR A 82 1.72 7.26 20.40
C THR A 82 2.27 8.57 20.98
N THR A 83 2.46 8.62 22.31
CA THR A 83 2.99 9.80 23.00
C THR A 83 4.43 10.08 22.58
N TYR A 84 5.26 9.04 22.49
CA TYR A 84 6.66 9.15 22.09
C TYR A 84 6.83 9.54 20.63
N ALA A 85 6.00 9.01 19.74
CA ALA A 85 5.97 9.40 18.34
C ALA A 85 5.64 10.89 18.17
N ARG A 86 4.65 11.39 18.91
CA ARG A 86 4.30 12.84 18.94
C ARG A 86 5.45 13.70 19.47
N LEU A 87 6.10 13.28 20.55
CA LEU A 87 7.24 14.01 21.10
C LEU A 87 8.41 14.08 20.11
N LEU A 88 8.71 12.97 19.41
CA LEU A 88 9.77 12.92 18.41
C LEU A 88 9.44 13.73 17.14
N ALA A 89 8.17 13.77 16.74
CA ALA A 89 7.72 14.65 15.66
C ALA A 89 7.89 16.14 16.02
N GLY A 90 8.04 16.44 17.31
CA GLY A 90 8.07 17.79 17.85
C GLY A 90 6.67 18.39 17.96
N PRO A 91 6.53 19.61 18.50
CA PRO A 91 5.32 20.37 18.23
C PRO A 91 5.13 20.36 16.71
N PRO A 92 3.91 20.19 16.19
CA PRO A 92 3.67 20.49 14.79
C PRO A 92 4.18 21.91 14.62
N GLU A 93 5.33 22.09 13.97
CA GLU A 93 5.73 23.38 13.44
C GLU A 93 4.46 23.89 12.81
N LEU A 94 3.87 24.94 13.40
CA LEU A 94 2.57 25.49 13.01
C LEU A 94 2.53 25.40 11.50
N HIS A 95 1.91 24.34 10.96
CA HIS A 95 2.12 24.01 9.56
C HIS A 95 1.56 25.24 8.90
N ARG A 96 2.43 26.07 8.31
CA ARG A 96 2.04 27.40 7.86
C ARG A 96 0.82 27.11 7.03
N LYS A 97 -0.35 27.57 7.51
CA LYS A 97 -1.61 27.16 6.90
C LYS A 97 -1.46 27.50 5.43
N ILE A 98 -1.49 26.48 4.58
CA ILE A 98 -1.24 26.66 3.16
C ILE A 98 -2.23 27.72 2.70
N THR A 99 -1.71 28.87 2.32
CA THR A 99 -2.53 29.99 1.91
C THR A 99 -2.91 29.82 0.45
N GLN A 100 -3.97 30.49 0.02
CA GLN A 100 -4.36 30.54 -1.38
C GLN A 100 -3.20 30.98 -2.28
N ALA A 101 -2.35 31.90 -1.80
CA ALA A 101 -1.16 32.35 -2.52
C ALA A 101 -0.11 31.23 -2.73
N ASP A 102 0.03 30.32 -1.76
CA ASP A 102 0.96 29.19 -1.89
C ASP A 102 0.45 28.18 -2.92
N VAL A 103 -0.87 27.98 -2.98
CA VAL A 103 -1.53 27.15 -4.00
C VAL A 103 -1.35 27.75 -5.39
N GLU A 104 -1.59 29.05 -5.54
CA GLU A 104 -1.41 29.77 -6.80
C GLU A 104 0.05 29.73 -7.28
N ALA A 105 1.01 29.88 -6.38
CA ALA A 105 2.43 29.75 -6.69
C ALA A 105 2.80 28.33 -7.17
N ALA A 106 2.26 27.29 -6.54
CA ALA A 106 2.47 25.91 -6.96
C ALA A 106 1.90 25.63 -8.36
N PHE A 107 0.70 26.14 -8.66
CA PHE A 107 0.11 26.02 -10.00
C PHE A 107 0.88 26.84 -11.05
N ALA A 108 1.42 28.01 -10.68
CA ALA A 108 2.27 28.79 -11.58
C ALA A 108 3.58 28.06 -11.90
N ALA A 109 4.22 27.46 -10.91
CA ALA A 109 5.43 26.65 -11.08
C ALA A 109 5.17 25.42 -11.96
N SER A 110 4.08 24.69 -11.71
CA SER A 110 3.71 23.52 -12.51
C SER A 110 3.36 23.87 -13.96
N ARG A 111 2.78 25.05 -14.23
CA ARG A 111 2.57 25.52 -15.62
C ARG A 111 3.85 25.94 -16.32
N ALA A 112 4.85 26.43 -15.57
CA ALA A 112 6.14 26.82 -16.12
C ALA A 112 7.02 25.59 -16.42
N GLU A 113 6.85 24.51 -15.68
CA GLU A 113 7.44 23.21 -16.00
C GLU A 113 6.75 22.62 -17.24
N ARG A 114 7.53 22.43 -18.30
CA ARG A 114 7.05 21.75 -19.50
C ARG A 114 7.07 20.25 -19.25
N ASP A 115 5.90 19.65 -19.09
CA ASP A 115 5.77 18.20 -18.97
C ASP A 115 6.13 17.54 -20.33
N VAL A 116 7.35 17.03 -20.42
CA VAL A 116 7.83 16.28 -21.58
C VAL A 116 7.26 14.87 -21.51
N ASN A 117 6.10 14.67 -22.13
CA ASN A 117 5.47 13.36 -22.20
C ASN A 117 6.13 12.55 -23.32
N PRO A 118 6.92 11.49 -23.02
CA PRO A 118 7.66 10.75 -24.03
C PRO A 118 6.75 10.07 -25.07
N MET A 119 5.53 9.68 -24.69
CA MET A 119 4.58 9.08 -25.63
C MET A 119 4.02 10.13 -26.60
N ARG A 120 3.77 11.35 -26.13
CA ARG A 120 3.34 12.46 -26.99
C ARG A 120 4.48 12.98 -27.86
N ASP A 121 5.68 13.04 -27.32
CA ASP A 121 6.82 13.72 -27.96
C ASP A 121 7.68 12.82 -28.83
N ILE A 122 7.80 11.52 -28.50
CA ILE A 122 8.65 10.55 -29.21
C ILE A 122 7.80 9.53 -29.97
N ALA A 123 6.72 9.01 -29.36
CA ALA A 123 5.93 7.92 -29.97
C ALA A 123 4.88 8.41 -30.98
N ASN A 124 4.30 9.60 -30.78
CA ASN A 124 3.37 10.16 -31.75
C ASN A 124 4.11 10.83 -32.92
N GLN A 125 4.33 10.05 -33.99
CA GLN A 125 4.89 10.51 -35.26
C GLN A 125 3.80 10.89 -36.27
N SER A 126 2.56 11.10 -35.83
CA SER A 126 1.47 11.48 -36.72
C SER A 126 1.79 12.83 -37.39
N PRO A 127 1.65 12.93 -38.73
CA PRO A 127 1.81 14.20 -39.44
C PRO A 127 0.79 15.25 -38.99
N TRP A 128 -0.31 14.83 -38.34
CA TRP A 128 -1.36 15.70 -37.80
C TRP A 128 -1.24 15.94 -36.29
N LYS A 129 -0.07 15.69 -35.70
CA LYS A 129 0.18 15.88 -34.26
C LYS A 129 -0.02 17.33 -33.81
N ASP A 130 0.49 18.27 -34.60
CA ASP A 130 0.56 19.68 -34.24
C ASP A 130 -0.40 20.57 -35.08
N ALA A 131 -0.99 20.01 -36.13
CA ALA A 131 -1.96 20.68 -36.98
C ALA A 131 -2.96 19.66 -37.57
N PRO A 132 -4.24 20.06 -37.78
CA PRO A 132 -5.20 19.19 -38.44
C PRO A 132 -4.79 18.87 -39.89
N PRO A 133 -5.32 17.78 -40.48
CA PRO A 133 -5.14 17.50 -41.91
C PRO A 133 -5.66 18.65 -42.78
N SER A 134 -5.08 18.80 -43.96
CA SER A 134 -5.57 19.76 -44.95
C SER A 134 -6.91 19.32 -45.55
N ASP A 135 -7.70 20.28 -46.03
CA ASP A 135 -9.02 20.01 -46.63
C ASP A 135 -8.96 19.01 -47.80
N GLU A 136 -7.84 18.95 -48.51
CA GLU A 136 -7.62 18.01 -49.61
C GLU A 136 -7.37 16.58 -49.10
N GLU A 137 -6.61 16.44 -48.01
CA GLU A 137 -6.41 15.15 -47.33
C GLU A 137 -7.70 14.63 -46.71
N VAL A 138 -8.51 15.53 -46.11
CA VAL A 138 -9.81 15.18 -45.54
C VAL A 138 -10.72 14.56 -46.60
N ARG A 139 -10.87 15.23 -47.76
CA ARG A 139 -11.69 14.70 -48.87
C ARG A 139 -11.19 13.36 -49.39
N ARG A 140 -9.87 13.19 -49.49
CA ARG A 140 -9.26 11.92 -49.89
C ARG A 140 -9.52 10.80 -48.90
N PHE A 141 -9.63 11.10 -47.61
CA PHE A 141 -10.02 10.12 -46.60
C PHE A 141 -11.51 9.82 -46.65
N GLU A 142 -12.36 10.84 -46.84
CA GLU A 142 -13.81 10.68 -47.02
C GLU A 142 -14.13 9.74 -48.18
N GLU A 143 -13.43 9.83 -49.31
CA GLU A 143 -13.60 8.91 -50.45
C GLU A 143 -13.16 7.46 -50.17
N GLN A 144 -12.34 7.23 -49.13
CA GLN A 144 -11.87 5.89 -48.73
C GLN A 144 -12.71 5.30 -47.60
N LEU A 145 -13.59 6.08 -46.98
CA LEU A 145 -14.52 5.60 -45.98
C LEU A 145 -15.63 4.80 -46.67
N PRO A 146 -16.02 3.64 -46.14
CA PRO A 146 -17.14 2.89 -46.69
C PRO A 146 -18.43 3.70 -46.48
N ASP A 147 -19.22 3.87 -47.55
CA ASP A 147 -20.55 4.49 -47.47
C ASP A 147 -21.59 3.55 -46.85
N ASP A 148 -21.26 2.26 -46.74
CA ASP A 148 -22.13 1.16 -46.32
C ASP A 148 -21.77 0.60 -44.93
N VAL A 149 -21.18 1.42 -44.06
CA VAL A 149 -20.99 1.04 -42.65
C VAL A 149 -22.36 0.97 -41.97
N GLU A 150 -23.01 -0.19 -42.04
CA GLU A 150 -23.96 -0.61 -41.02
C GLU A 150 -23.17 -0.73 -39.72
N TYR A 151 -23.21 0.32 -38.90
CA TYR A 151 -22.92 0.14 -37.49
C TYR A 151 -23.86 -0.96 -37.01
N PRO A 152 -23.36 -2.12 -36.54
CA PRO A 152 -24.19 -3.01 -35.75
C PRO A 152 -24.49 -2.18 -34.51
N GLY A 153 -25.60 -1.44 -34.57
CA GLY A 153 -26.03 -0.58 -33.49
C GLY A 153 -26.11 -1.47 -32.28
N GLY A 154 -25.13 -1.34 -31.37
CA GLY A 154 -25.28 -1.84 -30.03
C GLY A 154 -26.61 -1.26 -29.59
N ARG A 155 -27.62 -2.12 -29.48
CA ARG A 155 -29.00 -1.68 -29.22
C ARG A 155 -28.91 -0.77 -28.00
N PRO A 156 -29.34 0.50 -28.09
CA PRO A 156 -29.39 1.35 -26.92
C PRO A 156 -30.13 0.59 -25.84
N THR A 157 -29.49 0.37 -24.68
CA THR A 157 -30.16 -0.29 -23.56
C THR A 157 -31.25 0.66 -23.10
N VAL A 158 -32.49 0.38 -23.53
CA VAL A 158 -33.67 1.09 -23.07
C VAL A 158 -33.95 0.59 -21.65
N PRO A 159 -33.84 1.41 -20.59
CA PRO A 159 -33.93 0.95 -19.21
C PRO A 159 -35.25 0.24 -18.85
N SER A 160 -36.30 0.45 -19.65
CA SER A 160 -37.62 -0.16 -19.47
C SER A 160 -37.78 -1.55 -20.07
N ARG A 161 -36.74 -2.13 -20.69
CA ARG A 161 -36.76 -3.50 -21.21
C ARG A 161 -35.78 -4.36 -20.44
N VAL A 162 -36.23 -5.57 -20.08
CA VAL A 162 -35.39 -6.59 -19.43
C VAL A 162 -34.21 -6.92 -20.35
N ILE A 163 -33.00 -6.76 -19.82
CA ILE A 163 -31.76 -7.03 -20.56
C ILE A 163 -31.60 -8.54 -20.66
N PRO A 164 -31.49 -9.13 -21.88
CA PRO A 164 -31.27 -10.55 -22.01
C PRO A 164 -29.92 -10.93 -21.39
N GLU A 165 -29.90 -12.04 -20.65
CA GLU A 165 -28.69 -12.54 -20.02
C GLU A 165 -27.65 -12.86 -21.10
N VAL A 166 -26.46 -12.27 -20.95
CA VAL A 166 -25.34 -12.49 -21.87
C VAL A 166 -24.63 -13.77 -21.44
N ASP A 167 -24.40 -14.67 -22.38
CA ASP A 167 -23.60 -15.88 -22.13
C ASP A 167 -22.16 -15.52 -21.74
N ARG A 168 -21.83 -15.77 -20.48
CA ARG A 168 -20.51 -15.50 -19.87
C ARG A 168 -19.61 -16.73 -19.85
N SER A 169 -20.03 -17.85 -20.45
CA SER A 169 -19.26 -19.10 -20.48
C SER A 169 -17.87 -18.95 -21.10
N SER A 170 -17.69 -17.98 -21.99
CA SER A 170 -16.40 -17.66 -22.64
C SER A 170 -15.44 -16.83 -21.78
N ARG A 171 -15.87 -16.31 -20.62
CA ARG A 171 -14.99 -15.62 -19.66
C ARG A 171 -14.24 -16.64 -18.82
N SER A 172 -13.30 -17.33 -19.44
CA SER A 172 -12.34 -18.28 -18.84
C SER A 172 -11.26 -17.59 -17.98
N GLY A 173 -11.60 -16.50 -17.29
CA GLY A 173 -10.64 -15.68 -16.54
C GLY A 173 -10.16 -16.31 -15.23
N GLU A 174 -10.83 -17.37 -14.76
CA GLU A 174 -10.44 -18.08 -13.56
C GLU A 174 -10.62 -19.59 -13.79
N ASP A 175 -9.54 -20.27 -14.16
CA ASP A 175 -9.52 -21.73 -14.16
C ASP A 175 -9.56 -22.21 -12.70
N HIS A 176 -10.77 -22.46 -12.20
CA HIS A 176 -11.01 -22.86 -10.81
C HIS A 176 -10.34 -24.19 -10.48
N GLU A 177 -10.22 -25.10 -11.45
CA GLU A 177 -9.56 -26.39 -11.26
C GLU A 177 -8.05 -26.24 -11.16
N LEU A 178 -7.45 -25.35 -11.96
CA LEU A 178 -6.04 -25.01 -11.84
C LEU A 178 -5.76 -24.25 -10.53
N GLY A 179 -6.62 -23.30 -10.17
CA GLY A 179 -6.51 -22.55 -8.91
C GLY A 179 -6.56 -23.46 -7.68
N ASP A 180 -7.51 -24.40 -7.64
CA ASP A 180 -7.63 -25.37 -6.56
C ASP A 180 -6.41 -26.31 -6.50
N ARG A 181 -5.85 -26.72 -7.66
CA ARG A 181 -4.62 -27.53 -7.72
C ARG A 181 -3.38 -26.78 -7.21
N VAL A 182 -3.19 -25.53 -7.62
CA VAL A 182 -2.04 -24.70 -7.20
C VAL A 182 -2.08 -24.45 -5.69
N LEU A 183 -3.25 -24.10 -5.17
CA LEU A 183 -3.43 -23.86 -3.73
C LEU A 183 -3.29 -25.16 -2.91
N GLY A 184 -3.83 -26.28 -3.40
CA GLY A 184 -3.66 -27.59 -2.77
C GLY A 184 -2.19 -28.05 -2.74
N ALA A 185 -1.45 -27.82 -3.83
CA ALA A 185 -0.01 -28.11 -3.88
C ALA A 185 0.80 -27.20 -2.94
N ALA A 186 0.39 -25.94 -2.75
CA ALA A 186 0.99 -25.05 -1.77
C ALA A 186 0.72 -25.52 -0.33
N ALA A 187 -0.52 -25.93 -0.02
CA ALA A 187 -0.89 -26.44 1.30
C ALA A 187 -0.13 -27.73 1.66
N ALA A 188 0.09 -28.62 0.69
CA ALA A 188 0.85 -29.86 0.88
C ALA A 188 2.33 -29.63 1.25
N GLN A 189 2.94 -28.52 0.82
CA GLN A 189 4.33 -28.20 1.18
C GLN A 189 4.50 -27.92 2.68
N THR A 190 3.46 -27.35 3.30
CA THR A 190 3.43 -27.04 4.73
C THR A 190 2.80 -28.15 5.59
N ALA A 191 2.26 -29.20 4.97
CA ALA A 191 1.58 -30.28 5.67
C ALA A 191 2.57 -31.27 6.33
N PRO A 192 2.17 -31.90 7.46
CA PRO A 192 2.84 -33.06 8.05
C PRO A 192 3.07 -34.17 7.01
N SER A 193 4.20 -34.90 7.10
CA SER A 193 4.65 -35.80 6.01
C SER A 193 3.65 -36.91 5.66
N ASP A 194 2.89 -37.35 6.65
CA ASP A 194 1.83 -38.37 6.56
C ASP A 194 0.57 -37.89 5.82
N LEU A 195 0.36 -36.57 5.71
CA LEU A 195 -0.83 -35.99 5.09
C LEU A 195 -0.54 -35.29 3.75
N ARG A 196 0.74 -35.18 3.34
CA ARG A 196 1.12 -34.43 2.12
C ARG A 196 0.43 -34.90 0.86
N ASP A 197 0.24 -36.21 0.71
CA ASP A 197 -0.37 -36.78 -0.49
C ASP A 197 -1.89 -36.58 -0.54
N LEU A 198 -2.53 -36.44 0.63
CA LEU A 198 -3.99 -36.25 0.75
C LEU A 198 -4.40 -34.78 0.78
N THR A 199 -3.50 -33.89 1.21
CA THR A 199 -3.77 -32.46 1.40
C THR A 199 -4.28 -31.76 0.12
N PRO A 200 -3.71 -31.99 -1.09
CA PRO A 200 -4.18 -31.32 -2.30
C PRO A 200 -5.64 -31.61 -2.63
N GLU A 201 -6.07 -32.87 -2.46
CA GLU A 201 -7.41 -33.30 -2.81
C GLU A 201 -8.44 -32.85 -1.76
N LEU A 202 -8.05 -32.84 -0.48
CA LEU A 202 -8.86 -32.29 0.61
C LEU A 202 -9.11 -30.79 0.42
N THR A 203 -8.05 -30.02 0.17
CA THR A 203 -8.16 -28.56 -0.07
C THR A 203 -9.03 -28.25 -1.29
N ALA A 204 -8.87 -29.00 -2.39
CA ALA A 204 -9.74 -28.85 -3.57
C ALA A 204 -11.20 -29.25 -3.28
N GLY A 205 -11.42 -30.28 -2.45
CA GLY A 205 -12.75 -30.71 -2.00
C GLY A 205 -13.47 -29.62 -1.19
N GLU A 206 -12.81 -29.05 -0.19
CA GLU A 206 -13.34 -27.99 0.67
C GLU A 206 -13.73 -26.73 -0.11
N ARG A 207 -12.89 -26.35 -1.09
CA ARG A 207 -13.15 -25.19 -1.95
C ARG A 207 -14.34 -25.41 -2.87
N ARG A 208 -14.47 -26.61 -3.46
CA ARG A 208 -15.66 -27.00 -4.24
C ARG A 208 -16.93 -26.97 -3.40
N LEU A 209 -16.87 -27.41 -2.15
CA LEU A 209 -18.00 -27.36 -1.22
C LEU A 209 -18.38 -25.92 -0.86
N SER A 210 -17.37 -25.09 -0.57
CA SER A 210 -17.59 -23.68 -0.26
C SER A 210 -18.24 -22.94 -1.43
N ARG A 211 -17.77 -23.15 -2.67
CA ARG A 211 -18.40 -22.56 -3.87
C ARG A 211 -19.86 -23.01 -4.04
N ARG A 212 -20.17 -24.30 -3.82
CA ARG A 212 -21.56 -24.80 -3.84
C ARG A 212 -22.42 -24.09 -2.78
N ARG A 213 -21.95 -24.03 -1.54
CA ARG A 213 -22.67 -23.35 -0.47
C ARG A 213 -22.92 -21.86 -0.76
N TRP A 214 -21.94 -21.17 -1.34
CA TRP A 214 -22.11 -19.78 -1.76
C TRP A 214 -23.16 -19.64 -2.87
N LYS A 215 -23.17 -20.57 -3.84
CA LYS A 215 -24.21 -20.61 -4.86
C LYS A 215 -25.59 -20.83 -4.25
N ASP A 216 -25.74 -21.80 -3.35
CA ASP A 216 -27.01 -22.10 -2.69
C ASP A 216 -27.53 -20.88 -1.91
N LEU A 217 -26.65 -20.19 -1.17
CA LEU A 217 -27.01 -18.95 -0.44
C LEU A 217 -27.43 -17.81 -1.38
N VAL A 218 -26.78 -17.67 -2.53
CA VAL A 218 -27.15 -16.64 -3.52
C VAL A 218 -28.50 -17.00 -4.13
N ASP A 219 -28.71 -18.26 -4.52
CA ASP A 219 -29.99 -18.73 -5.07
C ASP A 219 -31.14 -18.54 -4.05
N GLU A 220 -30.90 -18.74 -2.74
CA GLU A 220 -31.86 -18.44 -1.66
C GLU A 220 -32.19 -16.95 -1.54
N ILE A 221 -31.19 -16.07 -1.66
CA ILE A 221 -31.39 -14.62 -1.61
C ILE A 221 -32.13 -14.12 -2.85
N ASP A 222 -31.80 -14.64 -4.03
CA ASP A 222 -32.50 -14.29 -5.28
C ASP A 222 -33.99 -14.67 -5.17
N ALA A 223 -34.30 -15.84 -4.62
CA ALA A 223 -35.70 -16.25 -4.37
C ALA A 223 -36.45 -15.32 -3.40
N LEU A 224 -35.76 -14.74 -2.41
CA LEU A 224 -36.34 -13.75 -1.47
C LEU A 224 -36.56 -12.38 -2.11
N ILE A 225 -35.79 -12.02 -3.15
CA ILE A 225 -35.92 -10.75 -3.86
C ILE A 225 -37.05 -10.80 -4.90
N GLU A 226 -37.34 -11.99 -5.43
CA GLU A 226 -38.43 -12.23 -6.39
C GLU A 226 -39.83 -12.35 -5.75
N GLU A 227 -39.92 -12.39 -4.41
CA GLU A 227 -41.16 -12.37 -3.61
C GLU A 227 -41.58 -10.94 -3.19
#